data_AF-A0A4R8BTI5-F1
#
_entry.id   AF-A0A4R8BTI5-F1
#
_cell.length_a   1.000
_cell.length_b   1.000
_cell.length_c   1.000
_cell.angle_alpha   90.00
_cell.angle_beta   90.00
_cell.angle_gamma   90.00
#
_symmetry.space_group_name_H-M   'P 1'
#
loop_
_entity.id
_entity.type
_entity.pdbx_description
1 polymer ?
#
loop_
_entity_poly.entity_id
_entity_poly.type
_entity_poly.pdbx_seq_one_letter_code
_entity_poly.pdbx_strand_id
1 'polypeptide(L)'
;MAVTNDTKHQRAIGVVLDQLGQRGIYVAVRTVRGSYRLDTAGQRIRIRVYSRFSGEWQTDDWRRDVNDETYDVVVLVYFTNPAPMLFIVPGQEWRAGLEAHAVRDSGHQAIARDRVAQWLYRWDVLDSVSS
;
A
#
# COMPACT_ATOMS: atom_id res chain seq x y z
N MET A 1 -7.58 3.72 -25.14
CA MET A 1 -8.20 4.38 -23.97
C MET A 1 -7.15 4.52 -22.88
N ALA A 2 -7.03 5.69 -22.25
CA ALA A 2 -6.15 5.86 -21.10
C ALA A 2 -6.70 5.06 -19.90
N VAL A 3 -5.83 4.39 -19.14
CA VAL A 3 -6.21 3.65 -17.94
C VAL A 3 -6.58 4.66 -16.84
N THR A 4 -7.78 4.55 -16.27
CA THR A 4 -8.24 5.44 -15.19
C THR A 4 -7.46 5.20 -13.90
N ASN A 5 -7.42 6.19 -13.00
CA ASN A 5 -6.81 6.04 -11.68
C ASN A 5 -7.49 4.93 -10.85
N ASP A 6 -8.80 4.75 -10.99
CA ASP A 6 -9.53 3.64 -10.38
C ASP A 6 -9.08 2.27 -10.91
N THR A 7 -8.88 2.12 -12.22
CA THR A 7 -8.38 0.86 -12.80
C THR A 7 -6.93 0.59 -12.38
N LYS A 8 -6.10 1.63 -12.29
CA LYS A 8 -4.73 1.55 -11.78
C LYS A 8 -4.72 1.04 -10.34
N HIS A 9 -5.57 1.61 -9.49
CA HIS A 9 -5.69 1.17 -8.11
C HIS A 9 -6.27 -0.25 -8.00
N GLN A 10 -7.36 -0.53 -8.74
CA GLN A 10 -7.82 -1.85 -9.25
C GLN A 10 -6.73 -2.92 -9.23
N ARG A 11 -5.78 -2.70 -10.14
CA ARG A 11 -4.66 -3.60 -10.39
C ARG A 11 -3.70 -3.71 -9.21
N ALA A 12 -3.43 -2.59 -8.51
CA ALA A 12 -2.51 -2.59 -7.38
C ALA A 12 -3.02 -3.48 -6.25
N ILE A 13 -4.32 -3.46 -5.95
CA ILE A 13 -4.85 -4.36 -4.93
C ILE A 13 -4.80 -5.80 -5.42
N GLY A 14 -5.10 -6.06 -6.70
CA GLY A 14 -4.96 -7.41 -7.28
C GLY A 14 -3.56 -7.98 -7.06
N VAL A 15 -2.51 -7.18 -7.30
CA VAL A 15 -1.11 -7.57 -7.03
C VAL A 15 -0.89 -7.91 -5.55
N VAL A 16 -1.40 -7.08 -4.64
CA VAL A 16 -1.26 -7.31 -3.20
C VAL A 16 -1.96 -8.60 -2.78
N LEU A 17 -3.19 -8.83 -3.26
CA LEU A 17 -3.96 -10.05 -3.00
C LEU A 17 -3.23 -11.29 -3.52
N ASP A 18 -2.72 -11.26 -4.75
CA ASP A 18 -2.04 -12.39 -5.37
C ASP A 18 -0.74 -12.74 -4.61
N GLN A 19 0.10 -11.76 -4.29
CA GLN A 19 1.36 -12.02 -3.60
C GLN A 19 1.17 -12.46 -2.14
N LEU A 20 0.14 -11.94 -1.45
CA LEU A 20 -0.23 -12.42 -0.13
C LEU A 20 -0.81 -13.84 -0.20
N GLY A 21 -1.67 -14.12 -1.18
CA GLY A 21 -2.26 -15.45 -1.40
C GLY A 21 -1.20 -16.52 -1.70
N GLN A 22 -0.17 -16.21 -2.50
CA GLN A 22 0.98 -17.09 -2.75
C GLN A 22 1.75 -17.44 -1.47
N ARG A 23 1.61 -16.64 -0.41
CA ARG A 23 2.21 -16.86 0.91
C ARG A 23 1.24 -17.50 1.91
N GLY A 24 0.03 -17.87 1.48
CA GLY A 24 -1.02 -18.40 2.35
C GLY A 24 -1.69 -17.32 3.22
N ILE A 25 -1.52 -16.04 2.88
CA ILE A 25 -2.12 -14.92 3.59
C ILE A 25 -3.42 -14.52 2.91
N TYR A 26 -4.54 -14.72 3.60
CA TYR A 26 -5.87 -14.42 3.09
C TYR A 26 -6.32 -13.02 3.51
N VAL A 27 -6.80 -12.26 2.52
CA VAL A 27 -7.26 -10.88 2.70
C VAL A 27 -8.76 -10.81 2.44
N ALA A 28 -9.52 -10.36 3.44
CA ALA A 28 -10.89 -9.95 3.24
C ALA A 28 -10.91 -8.52 2.67
N VAL A 29 -11.35 -8.40 1.42
CA VAL A 29 -11.64 -7.11 0.80
C VAL A 29 -12.93 -6.56 1.41
N ARG A 30 -12.87 -5.41 2.09
CA ARG A 30 -14.08 -4.70 2.49
C ARG A 30 -14.42 -3.67 1.42
N THR A 31 -15.66 -3.73 0.93
CA THR A 31 -16.18 -2.82 -0.11
C THR A 31 -16.23 -1.36 0.34
N VAL A 32 -16.03 -1.09 1.63
CA VAL A 32 -15.93 0.27 2.16
C VAL A 32 -14.60 0.87 1.75
N ARG A 33 -14.64 1.73 0.74
CA ARG A 33 -13.67 2.81 0.51
C ARG A 33 -12.21 2.40 0.26
N GLY A 34 -11.93 1.14 -0.08
CA GLY A 34 -10.57 0.69 -0.48
C GLY A 34 -9.64 0.37 0.69
N SER A 35 -10.22 0.06 1.85
CA SER A 35 -9.49 -0.52 2.99
C SER A 35 -9.58 -2.05 2.95
N TYR A 36 -8.46 -2.71 3.18
CA TYR A 36 -8.36 -4.16 3.20
C TYR A 36 -8.08 -4.65 4.60
N ARG A 37 -8.51 -5.88 4.89
CA ARG A 37 -8.18 -6.54 6.15
C ARG A 37 -7.58 -7.91 5.91
N LEU A 38 -6.42 -8.17 6.50
CA LEU A 38 -5.89 -9.53 6.59
C LEU A 38 -6.69 -10.30 7.64
N ASP A 39 -7.01 -11.55 7.36
CA ASP A 39 -7.68 -12.46 8.29
C ASP A 39 -6.86 -13.75 8.49
N THR A 40 -5.52 -13.67 8.47
CA THR A 40 -4.66 -14.81 8.82
C THR A 40 -4.69 -15.08 10.32
N ALA A 41 -4.88 -16.34 10.71
CA ALA A 41 -4.83 -16.80 12.11
C ALA A 41 -5.69 -16.00 13.11
N GLY A 42 -6.76 -15.33 12.67
CA GLY A 42 -7.63 -14.50 13.51
C GLY A 42 -7.12 -13.07 13.76
N GLN A 43 -6.01 -12.69 13.14
CA GLN A 43 -5.43 -11.35 13.24
C GLN A 43 -6.29 -10.33 12.48
N ARG A 44 -6.34 -9.09 12.98
CA ARG A 44 -7.21 -8.03 12.43
C ARG A 44 -6.39 -6.87 11.86
N ILE A 45 -5.44 -7.18 10.97
CA ILE A 45 -4.53 -6.17 10.41
C ILE A 45 -5.22 -5.44 9.27
N ARG A 46 -5.25 -4.11 9.32
CA ARG A 46 -5.79 -3.24 8.28
C ARG A 46 -4.68 -2.75 7.36
N ILE A 47 -4.88 -2.92 6.05
CA ILE A 47 -3.90 -2.56 5.02
C ILE A 47 -4.43 -1.39 4.19
N ARG A 48 -3.56 -0.41 3.97
CA ARG A 48 -3.71 0.63 2.94
C ARG A 48 -2.78 0.34 1.75
N VAL A 49 -3.24 0.59 0.53
CA VAL A 49 -2.49 0.30 -0.71
C VAL A 49 -2.27 1.58 -1.52
N TYR A 50 -1.03 1.85 -1.91
CA TYR A 50 -0.66 2.87 -2.88
C TYR A 50 -0.12 2.24 -4.15
N SER A 51 -0.35 2.89 -5.30
CA SER A 51 0.05 2.36 -6.61
C SER A 51 0.91 3.35 -7.37
N ARG A 52 1.98 2.86 -8.01
CA ARG A 52 2.88 3.62 -8.87
C ARG A 52 3.12 2.87 -10.18
N PHE A 53 2.65 3.46 -11.28
CA PHE A 53 2.84 2.94 -12.64
C PHE A 53 4.07 3.58 -13.33
N SER A 54 4.38 4.81 -12.97
CA SER A 54 5.56 5.59 -13.34
C SER A 54 5.67 6.76 -12.36
N GLY A 55 6.74 7.55 -12.40
CA GLY A 55 6.85 8.74 -11.55
C GLY A 55 7.01 8.39 -10.07
N GLU A 56 6.27 9.00 -9.15
CA GLU A 56 6.29 8.74 -7.71
C GLU A 56 4.97 8.14 -7.21
N TRP A 57 4.89 7.69 -5.95
CA TRP A 57 3.59 7.34 -5.37
C TRP A 57 2.90 8.61 -4.91
N GLN A 58 1.78 8.98 -5.54
CA GLN A 58 0.97 10.11 -5.11
C GLN A 58 0.08 9.71 -3.93
N THR A 59 0.19 10.43 -2.82
CA THR A 59 -0.50 10.12 -1.56
C THR A 59 -1.84 10.83 -1.42
N ASP A 60 -2.06 11.92 -2.15
CA ASP A 60 -3.28 12.74 -2.11
C ASP A 60 -4.26 12.48 -3.27
N ASP A 61 -3.84 11.71 -4.28
CA ASP A 61 -4.56 11.61 -5.55
C ASP A 61 -5.82 10.73 -5.49
N TRP A 62 -6.03 9.84 -4.49
CA TRP A 62 -7.31 9.14 -4.39
C TRP A 62 -7.68 8.52 -3.02
N ARG A 63 -8.99 8.65 -2.69
CA ARG A 63 -9.76 8.27 -1.47
C ARG A 63 -9.25 8.79 -0.10
N ARG A 64 -9.55 10.07 0.15
CA ARG A 64 -9.40 10.78 1.45
C ARG A 64 -10.24 10.21 2.60
N ASP A 65 -11.16 9.29 2.34
CA ASP A 65 -12.14 8.83 3.33
C ASP A 65 -11.67 7.64 4.18
N VAL A 66 -10.45 7.15 3.97
CA VAL A 66 -9.79 6.22 4.88
C VAL A 66 -8.94 7.05 5.83
N ASN A 67 -9.40 7.23 7.06
CA ASN A 67 -8.66 7.94 8.10
C ASN A 67 -7.30 7.24 8.29
N ASP A 68 -6.21 8.01 8.18
CA ASP A 68 -4.84 7.52 8.24
C ASP A 68 -4.47 6.85 9.58
N GLU A 69 -5.24 7.12 10.63
CA GLU A 69 -5.11 6.47 11.94
C GLU A 69 -5.61 5.02 11.95
N THR A 70 -6.30 4.56 10.89
CA THR A 70 -7.02 3.29 10.93
C THR A 70 -6.24 2.11 10.37
N TYR A 71 -5.07 2.26 9.75
CA TYR A 71 -4.29 1.14 9.21
C TYR A 71 -3.07 0.78 10.06
N ASP A 72 -2.77 -0.52 10.05
CA ASP A 72 -1.62 -1.11 10.73
C ASP A 72 -0.43 -1.25 9.76
N VAL A 73 -0.71 -1.33 8.45
CA VAL A 73 0.30 -1.52 7.39
C VAL A 73 -0.05 -0.68 6.17
N VAL A 74 0.97 -0.11 5.54
CA VAL A 74 0.89 0.49 4.21
C VAL A 74 1.69 -0.34 3.22
N VAL A 75 1.07 -0.70 2.12
CA VAL A 75 1.72 -1.42 1.02
C VAL A 75 1.81 -0.51 -0.20
N LEU A 76 3.03 -0.19 -0.61
CA LEU A 76 3.28 0.54 -1.85
C LEU A 76 3.59 -0.45 -2.96
N VAL A 77 2.83 -0.39 -4.04
CA VAL A 77 3.00 -1.23 -5.23
C VAL A 77 3.76 -0.45 -6.29
N TYR A 78 4.92 -0.95 -6.71
CA TYR A 78 5.64 -0.43 -7.86
C TYR A 78 5.47 -1.38 -9.04
N PHE A 79 4.79 -0.94 -10.09
CA PHE A 79 4.65 -1.73 -11.32
C PHE A 79 5.94 -1.67 -12.13
N THR A 80 6.77 -2.69 -11.98
CA THR A 80 7.99 -2.94 -12.75
C THR A 80 7.83 -4.14 -13.69
N ASN A 81 8.70 -4.23 -14.69
CA ASN A 81 8.84 -5.39 -15.58
C ASN A 81 10.04 -6.24 -15.08
N PRO A 82 9.93 -7.57 -14.89
CA PRO A 82 8.80 -8.45 -15.26
C PRO A 82 7.68 -8.58 -14.22
N ALA A 83 7.92 -8.18 -12.98
CA ALA A 83 6.92 -8.33 -11.92
C ALA A 83 6.80 -7.06 -11.07
N PRO A 84 5.60 -6.73 -10.59
CA PRO A 84 5.40 -5.67 -9.60
C PRO A 84 6.11 -5.97 -8.28
N MET A 85 6.62 -4.91 -7.63
CA MET A 85 7.30 -4.97 -6.34
C MET A 85 6.43 -4.39 -5.22
N LEU A 86 6.53 -4.97 -4.03
CA LEU A 86 5.82 -4.50 -2.84
C LEU A 86 6.78 -3.92 -1.81
N PHE A 87 6.49 -2.73 -1.32
CA PHE A 87 7.14 -2.12 -0.17
C PHE A 87 6.15 -2.13 0.99
N ILE A 88 6.47 -2.85 2.06
CA ILE A 88 5.56 -3.15 3.17
C ILE A 88 6.05 -2.37 4.38
N VAL A 89 5.26 -1.37 4.79
CA VAL A 89 5.64 -0.37 5.79
C VAL A 89 4.70 -0.47 6.99
N PRO A 90 5.21 -0.47 8.23
CA PRO A 90 4.37 -0.32 9.41
C PRO A 90 3.58 0.98 9.34
N GLY A 91 2.30 0.95 9.70
CA GLY A 91 1.43 2.14 9.67
C GLY A 91 1.96 3.26 10.56
N GLN A 92 2.60 2.93 11.68
CA GLN A 92 3.26 3.92 12.54
C GLN A 92 4.44 4.60 11.84
N GLU A 93 5.32 3.85 11.18
CA GLU A 93 6.46 4.39 10.43
C GLU A 93 5.98 5.27 9.27
N TRP A 94 4.90 4.85 8.60
CA TRP A 94 4.26 5.65 7.57
C TRP A 94 3.80 7.01 8.10
N ARG A 95 3.05 7.02 9.21
CA ARG A 95 2.52 8.24 9.83
C ARG A 95 3.62 9.12 10.45
N ALA A 96 4.63 8.50 11.06
CA ALA A 96 5.68 9.22 11.79
C ALA A 96 6.68 9.92 10.86
N GLY A 97 6.83 9.47 9.61
CA GLY A 97 7.89 9.97 8.74
C GLY A 97 7.51 10.13 7.28
N LEU A 98 6.80 9.19 6.66
CA LEU A 98 6.70 9.17 5.20
C LEU A 98 5.66 10.15 4.64
N GLU A 99 4.58 10.43 5.37
CA GLU A 99 3.60 11.46 4.97
C GLU A 99 4.15 12.88 5.14
N ALA A 100 4.93 13.13 6.21
CA ALA A 100 5.56 14.43 6.46
C ALA A 100 6.68 14.78 5.46
N HIS A 101 7.24 13.77 4.78
CA HIS A 101 8.27 13.93 3.74
C HIS A 101 7.72 13.77 2.32
N ALA A 102 6.40 13.71 2.16
CA ALA A 102 5.81 13.75 0.83
C ALA A 102 6.15 15.09 0.17
N VAL A 103 6.92 15.04 -0.91
CA VAL A 103 7.30 16.24 -1.65
C VAL A 103 6.12 16.63 -2.53
N ARG A 104 5.86 17.93 -2.67
CA ARG A 104 4.86 18.41 -3.62
C ARG A 104 5.42 18.31 -5.03
N ASP A 105 5.03 17.28 -5.77
CA ASP A 105 5.36 17.09 -7.18
C ASP A 105 4.11 17.32 -8.04
N SER A 106 4.21 18.23 -9.01
CA SER A 106 3.15 18.49 -9.99
C SER A 106 1.77 18.81 -9.37
N GLY A 107 1.77 19.41 -8.17
CA GLY A 107 0.57 19.76 -7.41
C GLY A 107 0.10 18.70 -6.42
N HIS A 108 0.69 17.50 -6.46
CA HIS A 108 0.36 16.33 -5.64
C HIS A 108 1.40 16.09 -4.55
N GLN A 109 0.99 15.60 -3.39
CA GLN A 109 1.92 15.00 -2.44
C GLN A 109 2.39 13.65 -2.96
N ALA A 110 3.71 13.45 -3.00
CA ALA A 110 4.29 12.25 -3.55
C ALA A 110 5.49 11.72 -2.73
N ILE A 111 5.66 10.40 -2.76
CA ILE A 111 6.76 9.70 -2.09
C ILE A 111 7.65 9.01 -3.13
N ALA A 112 8.95 9.25 -3.00
CA ALA A 112 9.99 8.69 -3.86
C ALA A 112 10.41 7.25 -3.46
N ARG A 113 11.07 6.53 -4.38
CA ARG A 113 11.46 5.10 -4.17
C ARG A 113 12.52 4.90 -3.11
N ASP A 114 13.54 5.73 -3.14
CA ASP A 114 14.66 5.74 -2.20
C ASP A 114 14.18 5.80 -0.75
N ARG A 115 13.11 6.55 -0.47
CA ARG A 115 12.52 6.68 0.87
C ARG A 115 11.89 5.41 1.41
N VAL A 116 11.38 4.56 0.52
CA VAL A 116 10.74 3.29 0.90
C VAL A 116 11.60 2.08 0.60
N ALA A 117 12.81 2.25 0.05
CA ALA A 117 13.64 1.14 -0.43
C ALA A 117 13.94 0.08 0.64
N GLN A 118 14.14 0.50 1.90
CA GLN A 118 14.37 -0.40 3.04
C GLN A 118 13.16 -1.29 3.40
N TRP A 119 11.98 -0.97 2.88
CA TRP A 119 10.72 -1.67 3.11
C TRP A 119 10.39 -2.69 2.02
N LEU A 120 11.27 -2.86 1.03
CA LEU A 120 11.08 -3.80 -0.06
C LEU A 120 10.91 -5.23 0.47
N TYR A 121 9.75 -5.83 0.21
CA TYR A 121 9.40 -7.19 0.63
C TYR A 121 9.65 -7.48 2.12
N ARG A 122 9.43 -6.47 2.98
CA ARG A 122 9.50 -6.63 4.44
C ARG A 122 8.27 -7.34 5.00
N TRP A 123 8.16 -8.62 4.71
CA TRP A 123 7.04 -9.46 5.13
C TRP A 123 6.96 -9.61 6.64
N ASP A 124 8.09 -9.51 7.34
CA ASP A 124 8.21 -9.50 8.81
C ASP A 124 7.38 -8.38 9.47
N VAL A 125 7.10 -7.30 8.73
CA VAL A 125 6.18 -6.25 9.20
C VAL A 125 4.79 -6.83 9.47
N LEU A 126 4.30 -7.72 8.60
CA LEU A 126 2.99 -8.34 8.77
C LEU A 126 2.95 -9.21 10.02
N ASP A 127 4.04 -9.86 10.39
CA ASP A 127 4.13 -10.66 11.61
C ASP A 127 4.21 -9.77 12.87
N SER A 128 4.95 -8.67 12.79
CA SER A 128 5.18 -7.75 13.93
C SER A 128 3.94 -6.99 14.40
N VAL A 129 3.05 -6.62 13.48
CA VAL A 129 1.80 -5.87 13.79
C VAL A 129 0.64 -6.77 14.20
N SER A 130 0.91 -8.07 14.27
CA SER A 130 -0.07 -9.13 14.44
C SER A 130 -0.06 -9.76 15.83
N SER A 131 0.94 -9.36 16.63
CA SER A 131 1.19 -9.75 18.02
C SER A 131 0.55 -8.76 18.98
#